data_AF-A0A2V8V5G9-F1
#
_entry.id   AF-A0A2V8V5G9-F1
#
_cell.length_a   1.000
_cell.length_b   1.000
_cell.length_c   1.000
_cell.angle_alpha   90.00
_cell.angle_beta   90.00
_cell.angle_gamma   90.00
#
_symmetry.space_group_name_H-M   'P 1'
#
loop_
_entity.id
_entity.type
_entity.pdbx_description
1 polymer ?
#
loop_
_entity_poly.entity_id
_entity_poly.type
_entity_poly.pdbx_seq_one_letter_code
_entity_poly.pdbx_strand_id
1 'polypeptide(L)'
;MAGLHPKPFVISVGQAIVLIDGFVRGAWKITRHRSVATLIVGAFERLSKKDVAALMKEGAQLLAFAAADADTRNIQFGPPG
;
A
#
# COMPACT_ATOMS: atom_id res chain seq x y z
N MET A 1 -25.02 29.72 2.53
CA MET A 1 -24.17 29.22 3.63
C MET A 1 -23.27 28.13 3.05
N ALA A 2 -22.08 28.48 2.55
CA ALA A 2 -21.16 27.51 1.95
C ALA A 2 -20.36 26.82 3.07
N GLY A 3 -20.59 25.53 3.27
CA GLY A 3 -19.83 24.73 4.23
C GLY A 3 -18.39 24.59 3.76
N LEU A 4 -17.45 25.14 4.53
CA LEU A 4 -16.03 24.87 4.33
C LEU A 4 -15.80 23.41 4.74
N HIS A 5 -15.59 22.52 3.78
CA HIS A 5 -15.11 21.17 4.07
C HIS A 5 -13.62 21.27 4.46
N PRO A 6 -13.23 20.99 5.72
CA PRO A 6 -11.83 20.97 6.08
C PRO A 6 -11.14 19.86 5.28
N LYS A 7 -10.16 20.23 4.44
CA LYS A 7 -9.26 19.27 3.82
C LYS A 7 -8.33 18.73 4.91
N PRO A 8 -8.22 17.42 5.12
CA PRO A 8 -7.29 16.89 6.10
C PRO A 8 -5.88 17.34 5.74
N PHE A 9 -5.22 17.99 6.68
CA PHE A 9 -3.80 18.32 6.58
C PHE A 9 -3.01 17.03 6.80
N VAL A 10 -2.50 16.44 5.71
CA VAL A 10 -1.62 15.28 5.78
C VAL A 10 -0.20 15.78 5.98
N ILE A 11 0.34 15.62 7.19
CA ILE A 11 1.78 15.73 7.43
C ILE A 11 2.40 14.53 6.71
N SER A 12 3.09 14.75 5.59
CA SER A 12 3.77 13.67 4.87
C SER A 12 4.97 13.18 5.69
N VAL A 13 4.77 12.12 6.48
CA VAL A 13 5.82 11.42 7.21
C VAL A 13 6.49 10.42 6.27
N GLY A 14 7.24 10.91 5.28
CA GLY A 14 8.00 10.08 4.33
C GLY A 14 7.14 9.18 3.43
N GLN A 15 7.75 8.66 2.36
CA GLN A 15 7.13 7.66 1.49
C GLN A 15 7.30 6.28 2.13
N ALA A 16 6.24 5.48 2.24
CA ALA A 16 6.34 4.13 2.76
C ALA A 16 7.11 3.24 1.76
N ILE A 17 8.16 2.57 2.25
CA ILE A 17 9.11 1.81 1.42
C ILE A 17 8.90 0.30 1.51
N VAL A 18 9.21 -0.40 0.43
CA VAL A 18 9.33 -1.86 0.39
C VAL A 18 10.80 -2.23 0.58
N LEU A 19 11.06 -3.11 1.54
CA LEU A 19 12.38 -3.66 1.81
C LEU A 19 12.44 -5.12 1.39
N ILE A 20 13.47 -5.50 0.64
CA ILE A 20 13.82 -6.89 0.35
C ILE A 20 15.28 -7.08 0.77
N ASP A 21 15.52 -8.06 1.63
CA ASP A 21 16.84 -8.34 2.21
C ASP A 21 17.53 -7.09 2.79
N GLY A 22 16.74 -6.19 3.39
CA GLY A 22 17.23 -4.95 4.02
C GLY A 22 17.43 -3.76 3.07
N PHE A 23 17.15 -3.90 1.78
CA PHE A 23 17.32 -2.83 0.81
C PHE A 23 15.99 -2.32 0.25
N VAL A 24 15.94 -1.01 -0.03
CA VAL A 24 14.80 -0.39 -0.72
C VAL A 24 14.66 -0.99 -2.12
N ARG A 25 13.47 -1.51 -2.41
CA ARG A 25 13.10 -2.08 -3.73
C ARG A 25 11.80 -1.50 -4.31
N GLY A 26 11.18 -0.58 -3.59
CA GLY A 26 10.01 0.10 -4.07
C GLY A 26 9.37 0.96 -3.00
N ALA A 27 8.19 1.45 -3.34
CA ALA A 27 7.30 2.12 -2.43
C ALA A 27 5.94 1.42 -2.41
N TRP A 28 5.16 1.69 -1.37
CA TRP A 28 3.80 1.18 -1.29
C TRP A 28 2.84 2.20 -0.71
N LYS A 29 1.56 1.98 -0.98
CA LYS A 29 0.45 2.72 -0.37
C LYS A 29 -0.78 1.83 -0.30
N ILE A 30 -1.64 2.09 0.69
CA ILE A 30 -2.99 1.53 0.71
C ILE A 30 -3.95 2.57 0.19
N THR A 31 -4.72 2.23 -0.83
CA THR A 31 -5.86 3.02 -1.30
C THR A 31 -7.15 2.36 -0.84
N ARG A 32 -8.18 3.17 -0.60
CA ARG A 32 -9.51 2.70 -0.21
C ARG A 32 -10.55 3.27 -1.16
N HIS A 33 -11.49 2.42 -1.57
CA HIS A 33 -12.67 2.85 -2.32
C HIS A 33 -13.86 1.97 -1.92
N ARG A 34 -14.91 2.60 -1.37
CA ARG A 34 -16.03 1.90 -0.72
C ARG A 34 -15.49 0.95 0.37
N SER A 35 -15.96 -0.31 0.43
CA SER A 35 -15.47 -1.33 1.36
C SER A 35 -14.27 -2.14 0.84
N VAL A 36 -13.55 -1.61 -0.18
CA VAL A 36 -12.37 -2.27 -0.76
C VAL A 36 -11.11 -1.51 -0.35
N ALA A 37 -10.15 -2.22 0.22
CA ALA A 37 -8.78 -1.74 0.45
C ALA A 37 -7.80 -2.43 -0.51
N THR A 38 -6.97 -1.65 -1.17
CA THR A 38 -5.95 -2.15 -2.10
C THR A 38 -4.57 -1.70 -1.66
N LEU A 39 -3.69 -2.65 -1.35
CA LEU A 39 -2.26 -2.39 -1.24
C LEU A 39 -1.66 -2.33 -2.65
N ILE A 40 -1.08 -1.18 -2.99
CA ILE A 40 -0.37 -0.97 -4.24
C ILE A 40 1.12 -0.99 -3.93
N VAL A 41 1.84 -1.92 -4.55
CA VAL A 41 3.29 -2.05 -4.48
C VAL A 41 3.89 -1.59 -5.80
N GLY A 42 4.59 -0.46 -5.75
CA GLY A 42 5.35 0.12 -6.87
C GLY A 42 6.82 -0.29 -6.79
N ALA A 43 7.20 -1.35 -7.51
CA ALA A 43 8.58 -1.86 -7.49
C ALA A 43 9.48 -1.03 -8.41
N PHE A 44 10.68 -0.68 -7.96
CA PHE A 44 11.67 0.07 -8.77
C PHE A 44 12.36 -0.80 -9.82
N GLU A 45 12.36 -2.12 -9.60
CA GLU A 45 12.90 -3.11 -10.52
C GLU A 45 12.03 -4.37 -10.52
N ARG A 46 12.27 -5.28 -11.47
CA ARG A 46 11.50 -6.52 -11.54
C ARG A 46 11.85 -7.43 -10.37
N LEU A 47 10.85 -7.73 -9.55
CA LEU A 47 10.97 -8.62 -8.41
C LEU A 47 11.01 -10.10 -8.85
N SER A 48 11.71 -10.92 -8.08
CA SER A 48 11.68 -12.37 -8.27
C SER A 48 10.30 -12.92 -7.88
N LYS A 49 9.94 -14.11 -8.40
CA LYS A 49 8.69 -14.78 -7.99
C LYS A 49 8.64 -15.06 -6.49
N LYS A 50 9.80 -15.33 -5.87
CA LYS A 50 9.92 -15.57 -4.43
C LYS A 50 9.58 -14.30 -3.65
N ASP A 51 10.12 -13.16 -4.07
CA ASP A 51 9.88 -11.88 -3.38
C ASP A 51 8.44 -11.43 -3.55
N VAL A 52 7.85 -11.61 -4.75
CA VAL A 52 6.42 -11.35 -4.97
C VAL A 52 5.56 -12.21 -4.02
N ALA A 53 5.87 -13.49 -3.88
CA ALA A 53 5.13 -14.37 -2.97
C ALA A 53 5.28 -13.96 -1.50
N ALA A 54 6.48 -13.54 -1.08
CA ALA A 54 6.72 -13.02 0.27
C ALA A 54 5.93 -11.73 0.52
N LEU A 55 5.99 -10.77 -0.42
CA LEU A 55 5.24 -9.52 -0.34
C LEU A 55 3.73 -9.72 -0.38
N MET A 56 3.23 -10.72 -1.11
CA MET A 56 1.81 -11.09 -1.07
C MET A 56 1.38 -11.52 0.33
N LYS A 57 2.19 -12.35 1.01
CA LYS A 57 1.89 -12.80 2.38
C LYS A 57 1.93 -11.65 3.37
N GLU A 58 3.00 -10.86 3.36
CA GLU A 58 3.17 -9.71 4.27
C GLU A 58 2.12 -8.63 4.00
N GLY A 59 1.84 -8.35 2.73
CA GLY A 59 0.82 -7.39 2.32
C GLY A 59 -0.58 -7.79 2.78
N ALA A 60 -0.91 -9.08 2.79
CA ALA A 60 -2.18 -9.58 3.30
C ALA A 60 -2.30 -9.36 4.83
N GLN A 61 -1.22 -9.60 5.57
CA GLN A 61 -1.16 -9.34 7.01
C GLN A 61 -1.27 -7.84 7.31
N LEU A 62 -0.57 -7.01 6.55
CA LEU A 62 -0.66 -5.56 6.63
C LEU A 62 -2.09 -5.08 6.38
N LEU A 63 -2.78 -5.58 5.35
CA LEU A 63 -4.17 -5.22 5.08
C LEU A 63 -5.13 -5.74 6.16
N ALA A 64 -4.87 -6.91 6.75
CA ALA A 64 -5.67 -7.40 7.87
C ALA A 64 -5.55 -6.49 9.10
N PHE A 65 -4.38 -5.89 9.32
CA PHE A 65 -4.13 -4.93 10.39
C PHE A 65 -4.67 -3.53 10.06
N ALA A 66 -4.20 -2.92 8.97
CA ALA A 66 -4.47 -1.53 8.62
C ALA A 66 -5.83 -1.32 7.93
N ALA A 67 -6.47 -2.41 7.48
CA ALA A 67 -7.79 -2.41 6.84
C ALA A 67 -8.69 -3.55 7.32
N ALA A 68 -8.70 -3.75 8.64
CA ALA A 68 -9.57 -4.70 9.32
C ALA A 68 -11.07 -4.50 8.97
N ASP A 69 -11.47 -3.27 8.70
CA ASP A 69 -12.83 -2.83 8.36
C ASP A 69 -13.24 -3.06 6.90
N ALA A 70 -12.29 -3.36 5.99
CA ALA A 70 -12.59 -3.58 4.58
C ALA A 70 -13.10 -5.01 4.33
N ASP A 71 -14.22 -5.12 3.62
CA ASP A 71 -14.81 -6.40 3.18
C ASP A 71 -13.88 -7.13 2.20
N THR A 72 -13.26 -6.36 1.29
CA THR A 72 -12.37 -6.89 0.26
C THR A 72 -10.99 -6.26 0.40
N ARG A 73 -9.96 -7.11 0.38
CA ARG A 73 -8.55 -6.72 0.51
C ARG A 73 -7.78 -7.23 -0.71
N ASN A 74 -7.23 -6.30 -1.49
CA ASN A 74 -6.51 -6.59 -2.73
C ASN A 74 -5.05 -6.20 -2.63
N ILE A 75 -4.18 -6.88 -3.37
CA ILE A 75 -2.77 -6.53 -3.53
C ILE A 75 -2.48 -6.42 -5.02
N GLN A 76 -1.83 -5.33 -5.41
CA GLN A 76 -1.46 -5.06 -6.80
C GLN A 76 0.01 -4.70 -6.89
N PHE A 77 0.68 -5.24 -7.91
CA PHE A 77 2.05 -4.90 -8.27
C PHE A 77 2.05 -4.12 -9.57
N GLY A 78 2.84 -3.06 -9.62
CA GLY A 78 2.98 -2.24 -10.81
C GLY A 78 4.27 -1.42 -10.79
N PRO A 79 4.48 -0.59 -11.83
CA PRO A 79 5.53 0.42 -11.77
C PRO A 79 5.29 1.38 -10.59
N PRO A 80 6.33 2.05 -10.10
CA PRO A 80 6.17 3.13 -9.13
C PRO A 80 5.27 4.21 -9.74
N GLY A 81 4.25 4.63 -8.99
CA GLY A 81 3.34 5.70 -9.38
C GLY A 81 3.42 6.87 -8.43
#